data_AF-A0A2E2L8G3-F1
#
_entry.id   AF-A0A2E2L8G3-F1
#
_cell.length_a   1.000
_cell.length_b   1.000
_cell.length_c   1.000
_cell.angle_alpha   90.00
_cell.angle_beta   90.00
_cell.angle_gamma   90.00
#
_symmetry.space_group_name_H-M   'P 1'
#
loop_
_entity.id
_entity.type
_entity.pdbx_description
1 polymer ?
#
loop_
_entity_poly.entity_id
_entity_poly.type
_entity_poly.pdbx_seq_one_letter_code
_entity_poly.pdbx_strand_id
1 'polypeptide(L)'
;MTAAGFSDDIALETDRQGEWGRFPDDAPERAALMELSRELAIPLRPLRMRVRTQEGSRVEVDGAASDGSVFVQVSLRRGDFTSQHRNKIMADMFKLSWLRTAAAPGARAILCVGVNAAAAFRPGGWLPRAAPDMHIEVWVWDGERIVGLASRP
;
A
#
# COMPACT_ATOMS: atom_id res chain seq x y z
N MET A 1 24.71 -2.44 -16.40
CA MET A 1 24.56 -3.16 -15.11
C MET A 1 23.15 -3.71 -15.09
N THR A 2 22.96 -4.96 -15.49
CA THR A 2 21.65 -5.61 -15.47
C THR A 2 21.26 -5.84 -14.02
N ALA A 3 20.17 -5.22 -13.57
CA ALA A 3 19.55 -5.59 -12.30
C ALA A 3 19.38 -7.11 -12.33
N ALA A 4 19.82 -7.80 -11.27
CA ALA A 4 19.56 -9.23 -11.11
C ALA A 4 18.05 -9.44 -11.36
N GLY A 5 17.72 -10.15 -12.44
CA GLY A 5 16.34 -10.44 -12.78
C GLY A 5 15.70 -11.12 -11.58
N PHE A 6 14.59 -10.56 -11.09
CA PHE A 6 13.78 -11.23 -10.08
C PHE A 6 13.27 -12.55 -10.68
N SER A 7 13.24 -13.61 -9.86
CA SER A 7 12.97 -14.97 -10.34
C SER A 7 11.60 -15.06 -11.02
N ASP A 8 11.52 -15.77 -12.14
CA ASP A 8 10.28 -16.15 -12.83
C ASP A 8 9.33 -17.00 -11.94
N ASP A 9 9.78 -17.37 -10.73
CA ASP A 9 9.01 -18.11 -9.73
C ASP A 9 7.92 -17.27 -9.02
N ILE A 10 7.89 -15.94 -9.22
CA ILE A 10 6.96 -15.06 -8.51
C ILE A 10 5.71 -14.85 -9.36
N ALA A 11 4.77 -15.79 -9.25
CA ALA A 11 3.41 -15.59 -9.72
C ALA A 11 2.47 -15.30 -8.53
N LEU A 12 1.64 -14.26 -8.68
CA LEU A 12 0.61 -13.91 -7.71
C LEU A 12 -0.66 -14.70 -8.02
N GLU A 13 -0.98 -15.65 -7.15
CA GLU A 13 -2.30 -16.28 -7.19
C GLU A 13 -3.24 -15.56 -6.21
N THR A 14 -4.37 -15.10 -6.74
CA THR A 14 -5.32 -14.31 -5.98
C THR A 14 -6.25 -15.21 -5.16
N ASP A 15 -6.32 -14.97 -3.85
CA ASP A 15 -7.23 -15.59 -2.90
C ASP A 15 -8.18 -14.52 -2.36
N ARG A 16 -9.44 -14.53 -2.80
CA ARG A 16 -10.46 -13.56 -2.38
C ARG A 16 -11.22 -14.10 -1.18
N GLN A 17 -10.95 -13.55 0.01
CA GLN A 17 -11.74 -13.85 1.21
C GLN A 17 -12.91 -12.88 1.33
N GLY A 18 -14.06 -13.23 0.76
CA GLY A 18 -15.24 -12.35 0.77
C GLY A 18 -14.97 -10.98 0.12
N GLU A 19 -15.91 -10.05 0.22
CA GLU A 19 -15.73 -8.72 -0.37
C GLU A 19 -14.72 -7.87 0.43
N TRP A 20 -14.75 -7.93 1.77
CA TRP A 20 -13.97 -7.04 2.65
C TRP A 20 -12.95 -7.76 3.55
N GLY A 21 -12.69 -9.06 3.32
CA GLY A 21 -11.63 -9.79 4.02
C GLY A 21 -11.69 -9.64 5.53
N ARG A 22 -10.62 -9.10 6.11
CA ARG A 22 -10.46 -8.89 7.56
C ARG A 22 -11.11 -7.61 8.09
N PHE A 23 -11.64 -6.74 7.23
CA PHE A 23 -12.16 -5.44 7.65
C PHE A 23 -13.68 -5.48 7.87
N PRO A 24 -14.16 -5.38 9.13
CA PRO A 24 -15.58 -5.23 9.41
C PRO A 24 -16.12 -3.88 8.87
N ASP A 25 -17.45 -3.73 8.86
CA ASP A 25 -18.14 -2.55 8.32
C ASP A 25 -17.69 -1.23 8.98
N ASP A 26 -17.37 -1.26 10.27
CA ASP A 26 -16.97 -0.09 11.07
C ASP A 26 -15.45 0.14 11.13
N ALA A 27 -14.66 -0.64 10.39
CA ALA A 27 -13.21 -0.50 10.39
C ALA A 27 -12.78 0.82 9.70
N PRO A 28 -11.94 1.65 10.33
CA PRO A 28 -11.44 2.86 9.71
C PRO A 28 -10.62 2.57 8.44
N GLU A 29 -9.92 1.43 8.39
CA GLU A 29 -9.19 0.98 7.20
C GLU A 29 -10.13 0.76 6.00
N ARG A 30 -11.31 0.20 6.24
CA ARG A 30 -12.32 0.04 5.19
C ARG A 30 -12.87 1.38 4.74
N ALA A 31 -13.19 2.28 5.67
CA ALA A 31 -13.66 3.63 5.34
C ALA A 31 -12.65 4.39 4.48
N ALA A 32 -11.36 4.35 4.85
CA ALA A 32 -10.28 4.97 4.07
C ALA A 32 -10.12 4.35 2.68
N LEU A 33 -10.21 3.02 2.56
CA LEU A 33 -10.17 2.33 1.25
C LEU A 33 -11.37 2.65 0.38
N MET A 34 -12.56 2.79 0.96
CA MET A 34 -13.76 3.20 0.23
C MET A 34 -13.61 4.63 -0.30
N GLU A 35 -13.09 5.55 0.51
CA GLU A 35 -12.84 6.92 0.08
C GLU A 35 -11.77 6.98 -1.02
N LEU A 36 -10.65 6.26 -0.85
CA LEU A 36 -9.62 6.13 -1.88
C LEU A 36 -10.17 5.53 -3.17
N SER A 37 -11.05 4.53 -3.08
CA SER A 37 -11.69 3.91 -4.25
C SER A 37 -12.52 4.92 -5.04
N ARG A 38 -13.27 5.79 -4.34
CA ARG A 38 -14.08 6.84 -4.97
C ARG A 38 -13.20 7.86 -5.67
N GLU A 39 -12.18 8.35 -4.97
CA GLU A 39 -11.26 9.36 -5.48
C GLU A 39 -10.49 8.87 -6.72
N LEU A 40 -10.10 7.60 -6.73
CA LEU A 40 -9.43 6.99 -7.88
C LEU A 40 -10.40 6.50 -8.97
N ALA A 41 -11.71 6.50 -8.72
CA ALA A 41 -12.72 5.84 -9.54
C ALA A 41 -12.40 4.35 -9.85
N ILE A 42 -11.75 3.66 -8.90
CA ILE A 42 -11.33 2.25 -9.02
C ILE A 42 -11.82 1.50 -7.79
N PRO A 43 -12.60 0.41 -7.93
CA PRO A 43 -12.96 -0.43 -6.80
C PRO A 43 -11.73 -1.09 -6.20
N LEU A 44 -11.34 -0.70 -4.98
CA LEU A 44 -10.29 -1.34 -4.22
C LEU A 44 -10.92 -2.29 -3.20
N ARG A 45 -10.44 -3.54 -3.17
CA ARG A 45 -10.85 -4.55 -2.18
C ARG A 45 -9.64 -5.24 -1.58
N PRO A 46 -9.71 -5.70 -0.32
CA PRO A 46 -8.65 -6.49 0.28
C PRO A 46 -8.31 -7.69 -0.59
N LEU A 47 -7.01 -7.94 -0.76
CA LEU A 47 -6.53 -8.99 -1.63
C LEU A 47 -5.42 -9.76 -0.93
N ARG A 48 -5.67 -11.05 -0.66
CA ARG A 48 -4.60 -11.97 -0.29
C ARG A 48 -4.04 -12.58 -1.57
N MET A 49 -2.72 -12.53 -1.69
CA MET A 49 -2.00 -13.13 -2.80
C MET A 49 -1.05 -14.19 -2.26
N ARG A 50 -1.02 -15.34 -2.93
CA ARG A 50 0.01 -16.34 -2.69
C ARG A 50 1.16 -16.05 -3.62
N VAL A 51 2.36 -16.05 -3.06
CA VAL A 51 3.59 -16.01 -3.82
C VAL A 51 3.89 -17.46 -4.16
N ARG A 52 3.94 -17.81 -5.44
CA ARG A 52 4.25 -19.18 -5.89
C ARG A 52 5.73 -19.54 -5.70
N THR A 53 6.27 -19.38 -4.48
CA THR A 53 7.55 -19.98 -4.11
C THR A 53 7.34 -21.43 -3.67
N GLN A 54 8.39 -22.26 -3.71
CA GLN A 54 8.36 -23.65 -3.24
C GLN A 54 7.90 -23.79 -1.76
N GLU A 55 7.91 -22.69 -0.98
CA GLU A 55 7.58 -22.66 0.45
C GLU A 55 6.21 -22.01 0.79
N GLY A 56 5.38 -21.69 -0.21
CA GLY A 56 3.99 -21.28 0.04
C GLY A 56 3.81 -19.93 0.75
N SER A 57 4.77 -19.01 0.60
CA SER A 57 4.71 -17.67 1.19
C SER A 57 3.47 -16.89 0.76
N ARG A 58 2.92 -16.06 1.65
CA ARG A 58 1.71 -15.26 1.41
C ARG A 58 1.97 -13.79 1.65
N VAL A 59 1.40 -12.97 0.78
CA VAL A 59 1.42 -11.51 0.90
C VAL A 59 -0.01 -11.00 0.80
N GLU A 60 -0.40 -10.07 1.67
CA GLU A 60 -1.76 -9.55 1.70
C GLU A 60 -1.71 -8.04 1.52
N VAL A 61 -2.51 -7.50 0.61
CA VAL A 61 -2.68 -6.05 0.46
C VAL A 61 -4.02 -5.62 1.00
N ASP A 62 -4.04 -4.45 1.65
CA ASP A 62 -5.24 -3.93 2.29
C ASP A 62 -6.27 -3.52 1.24
N GLY A 63 -5.81 -3.07 0.07
CA GLY A 63 -6.66 -2.85 -1.09
C GLY A 63 -5.93 -3.20 -2.39
N ALA A 64 -6.67 -3.69 -3.37
CA ALA A 64 -6.19 -3.86 -4.74
C ALA A 64 -7.31 -3.65 -5.75
N ALA A 65 -6.95 -3.20 -6.95
CA ALA A 65 -7.83 -3.26 -8.11
C ALA A 65 -7.99 -4.73 -8.56
N SER A 66 -9.14 -5.09 -9.12
CA SER A 66 -9.44 -6.48 -9.49
C SER A 66 -8.53 -7.04 -10.60
N ASP A 67 -7.92 -6.18 -11.39
CA ASP A 67 -6.99 -6.49 -12.47
C ASP A 67 -5.51 -6.46 -12.04
N GLY A 68 -5.24 -6.19 -10.75
CA GLY A 68 -3.87 -6.10 -10.21
C GLY A 68 -3.09 -4.84 -10.60
N SER A 69 -3.75 -3.84 -11.20
CA SER A 69 -3.11 -2.59 -11.63
C SER A 69 -2.77 -1.63 -10.47
N VAL A 70 -3.39 -1.82 -9.30
CA VAL A 70 -3.20 -0.99 -8.11
C VAL A 70 -3.09 -1.87 -6.87
N PHE A 71 -2.13 -1.57 -6.00
CA PHE A 71 -1.99 -2.14 -4.67
C PHE A 71 -1.92 -1.06 -3.60
N VAL A 72 -2.57 -1.31 -2.46
CA VAL A 72 -2.68 -0.36 -1.35
C VAL A 72 -2.28 -1.03 -0.03
N GLN A 73 -1.47 -0.33 0.77
CA GLN A 73 -1.34 -0.58 2.21
C GLN A 73 -1.93 0.59 2.98
N VAL A 74 -2.64 0.28 4.06
CA VAL A 74 -3.36 1.23 4.90
C VAL A 74 -2.73 1.25 6.28
N SER A 75 -2.34 2.43 6.76
CA SER A 75 -1.64 2.62 8.04
C SER A 75 -2.25 3.80 8.82
N LEU A 76 -3.32 3.49 9.56
CA LEU A 76 -4.20 4.48 10.21
C LEU A 76 -4.07 4.52 11.75
N ARG A 77 -2.90 4.18 12.29
CA ARG A 77 -2.74 4.12 13.75
C ARG A 77 -3.11 5.45 14.42
N ARG A 78 -3.94 5.35 15.47
CA ARG A 78 -4.37 6.47 16.33
C ARG A 78 -3.29 6.86 17.33
N GLY A 79 -3.37 8.09 17.83
CA GLY A 79 -2.45 8.64 18.83
C GLY A 79 -1.22 9.32 18.22
N ASP A 80 -0.30 9.72 19.09
CA ASP A 80 0.89 10.49 18.72
C ASP A 80 1.80 9.71 17.75
N PHE A 81 2.50 10.45 16.89
CA PHE A 81 3.43 9.85 15.96
C PHE A 81 4.67 9.29 16.68
N THR A 82 4.87 7.97 16.62
CA THR A 82 5.99 7.28 17.27
C THR A 82 6.94 6.63 16.26
N SER A 83 8.09 6.13 16.74
CA SER A 83 9.02 5.31 15.94
C SER A 83 8.34 4.05 15.40
N GLN A 84 7.40 3.45 16.14
CA GLN A 84 6.63 2.29 15.68
C GLN A 84 5.77 2.64 14.45
N HIS A 85 5.20 3.85 14.41
CA HIS A 85 4.42 4.31 13.26
C HIS A 85 5.31 4.47 12.03
N ARG A 86 6.50 5.08 12.20
CA ARG A 86 7.51 5.19 11.13
C ARG A 86 7.94 3.80 10.63
N ASN A 87 8.19 2.86 11.53
CA ASN A 87 8.61 1.50 11.17
C ASN A 87 7.53 0.75 10.37
N LYS A 88 6.26 0.89 10.74
CA LYS A 88 5.14 0.32 9.96
C LYS A 88 5.07 0.93 8.56
N ILE A 89 5.18 2.26 8.45
CA ILE A 89 5.22 2.95 7.15
C ILE A 89 6.35 2.39 6.27
N MET A 90 7.57 2.25 6.82
CA MET A 90 8.70 1.69 6.06
C MET A 90 8.46 0.24 5.64
N ALA A 91 7.89 -0.59 6.52
CA ALA A 91 7.57 -1.98 6.18
C ALA A 91 6.52 -2.07 5.06
N ASP A 92 5.51 -1.20 5.09
CA ASP A 92 4.48 -1.13 4.05
C ASP A 92 5.05 -0.65 2.72
N MET A 93 5.91 0.36 2.75
CA MET A 93 6.62 0.83 1.56
C MET A 93 7.50 -0.26 0.95
N PHE A 94 8.24 -0.99 1.79
CA PHE A 94 9.07 -2.11 1.33
C PHE A 94 8.24 -3.19 0.65
N LYS A 95 7.11 -3.56 1.26
CA LYS A 95 6.18 -4.56 0.72
C LYS A 95 5.59 -4.13 -0.63
N LEU A 96 5.14 -2.88 -0.73
CA LEU A 96 4.62 -2.30 -1.98
C LEU A 96 5.70 -2.25 -3.08
N SER A 97 6.90 -1.80 -2.73
CA SER A 97 8.04 -1.73 -3.64
C SER A 97 8.42 -3.13 -4.16
N TRP A 98 8.45 -4.12 -3.28
CA TRP A 98 8.73 -5.50 -3.65
C TRP A 98 7.63 -6.05 -4.57
N LEU A 99 6.35 -5.88 -4.24
CA LEU A 99 5.23 -6.32 -5.08
C LEU A 99 5.30 -5.74 -6.49
N ARG A 100 5.50 -4.43 -6.60
CA ARG A 100 5.60 -3.75 -7.89
C ARG A 100 6.80 -4.25 -8.70
N THR A 101 7.92 -4.55 -8.04
CA THR A 101 9.14 -4.92 -8.75
C THR A 101 9.15 -6.40 -9.15
N ALA A 102 8.74 -7.26 -8.23
CA ALA A 102 8.91 -8.70 -8.37
C ALA A 102 7.67 -9.40 -8.96
N ALA A 103 6.48 -8.81 -8.81
CA ALA A 103 5.24 -9.55 -8.98
C ALA A 103 4.22 -8.88 -9.92
N ALA A 104 4.20 -7.54 -9.96
CA ALA A 104 3.40 -6.78 -10.92
C ALA A 104 4.14 -5.51 -11.40
N PRO A 105 5.13 -5.65 -12.29
CA PRO A 105 5.81 -4.52 -12.91
C PRO A 105 4.83 -3.51 -13.50
N GLY A 106 4.95 -2.25 -13.08
CA GLY A 106 4.09 -1.16 -13.55
C GLY A 106 2.80 -0.94 -12.75
N ALA A 107 2.46 -1.83 -11.80
CA ALA A 107 1.33 -1.58 -10.91
C ALA A 107 1.55 -0.30 -10.08
N ARG A 108 0.48 0.46 -9.84
CA ARG A 108 0.49 1.62 -8.94
C ARG A 108 0.56 1.14 -7.51
N ALA A 109 1.54 1.65 -6.77
CA ALA A 109 1.74 1.34 -5.36
C ALA A 109 1.29 2.54 -4.52
N ILE A 110 0.29 2.35 -3.67
CA ILE A 110 -0.29 3.41 -2.86
C ILE A 110 -0.13 3.10 -1.37
N LEU A 111 0.46 4.03 -0.63
CA LEU A 111 0.45 4.03 0.82
C LEU A 111 -0.59 5.03 1.32
N CYS A 112 -1.67 4.53 1.92
CA CYS A 112 -2.67 5.35 2.60
C CYS A 112 -2.32 5.46 4.09
N VAL A 113 -2.07 6.67 4.58
CA VAL A 113 -1.71 6.93 5.98
C VAL A 113 -2.76 7.81 6.67
N GLY A 114 -2.92 7.66 7.98
CA GLY A 114 -3.69 8.61 8.77
C GLY A 114 -3.00 9.96 8.88
N VAL A 115 -3.76 11.04 9.11
CA VAL A 115 -3.24 12.41 9.26
C VAL A 115 -2.07 12.53 10.26
N ASN A 116 -2.09 11.78 11.37
CA ASN A 116 -1.00 11.78 12.35
C ASN A 116 0.30 11.21 11.77
N ALA A 117 0.20 10.20 10.91
CA ALA A 117 1.34 9.55 10.26
C ALA A 117 1.89 10.36 9.07
N ALA A 118 1.16 11.37 8.58
CA ALA A 118 1.67 12.33 7.59
C ALA A 118 2.92 13.09 8.08
N ALA A 119 3.13 13.17 9.41
CA ALA A 119 4.34 13.72 10.00
C ALA A 119 5.64 13.01 9.54
N ALA A 120 5.55 11.74 9.13
CA ALA A 120 6.67 11.00 8.55
C ALA A 120 7.17 11.61 7.23
N PHE A 121 6.29 12.34 6.53
CA PHE A 121 6.51 12.92 5.21
C PHE A 121 6.71 14.45 5.26
N ARG A 122 7.13 15.00 6.39
CA ARG A 122 7.50 16.42 6.48
C ARG A 122 8.80 16.71 5.71
N PRO A 123 8.96 17.92 5.15
CA PRO A 123 10.20 18.35 4.51
C PRO A 123 11.44 18.16 5.42
N GLY A 124 12.58 17.83 4.80
CA GLY A 124 13.84 17.55 5.51
C GLY A 124 14.00 16.10 5.99
N GLY A 125 12.92 15.30 5.96
CA GLY A 125 13.01 13.85 6.11
C GLY A 125 13.41 13.16 4.79
N TRP A 126 13.90 11.92 4.89
CA TRP A 126 14.24 11.12 3.71
C TRP A 126 13.03 10.43 3.07
N LEU A 127 11.96 10.15 3.83
CA LEU A 127 10.75 9.49 3.34
C LEU A 127 10.01 10.25 2.20
N PRO A 128 9.84 11.58 2.26
CA PRO A 128 9.30 12.37 1.15
C PRO A 128 10.06 12.20 -0.16
N ARG A 129 11.37 11.90 -0.09
CA ARG A 129 12.20 11.65 -1.27
C ARG A 129 12.16 10.19 -1.70
N ALA A 130 12.28 9.28 -0.76
CA ALA A 130 12.32 7.85 -1.05
C ALA A 130 11.00 7.29 -1.58
N ALA A 131 9.84 7.80 -1.12
CA ALA A 131 8.55 7.32 -1.62
C ALA A 131 8.40 7.48 -3.14
N PRO A 132 8.57 8.69 -3.73
CA PRO A 132 8.51 8.84 -5.19
C PRO A 132 9.67 8.14 -5.92
N ASP A 133 10.89 8.13 -5.36
CA ASP A 133 12.03 7.39 -5.96
C ASP A 133 11.74 5.87 -6.07
N MET A 134 10.93 5.33 -5.15
CA MET A 134 10.46 3.94 -5.16
C MET A 134 9.11 3.76 -5.88
N HIS A 135 8.59 4.80 -6.53
CA HIS A 135 7.29 4.85 -7.20
C HIS A 135 6.09 4.51 -6.30
N ILE A 136 6.13 5.02 -5.07
CA ILE A 136 5.04 4.88 -4.09
C ILE A 136 4.31 6.22 -3.99
N GLU A 137 3.02 6.21 -4.31
CA GLU A 137 2.10 7.31 -4.08
C GLU A 137 1.68 7.33 -2.61
N VAL A 138 1.73 8.49 -1.96
CA VAL A 138 1.31 8.63 -0.56
C VAL A 138 0.01 9.42 -0.51
N TRP A 139 -0.99 8.83 0.14
CA TRP A 139 -2.30 9.43 0.35
C TRP A 139 -2.57 9.57 1.83
N VAL A 140 -3.18 10.68 2.24
CA VAL A 140 -3.46 11.00 3.65
C VAL A 140 -4.96 11.02 3.86
N TRP A 141 -5.43 10.27 4.84
CA TRP A 141 -6.81 10.24 5.28
C TRP A 141 -6.95 10.90 6.66
N ASP A 142 -7.90 11.81 6.80
CA ASP A 142 -8.16 12.55 8.06
C ASP A 142 -9.31 11.97 8.89
N GLY A 143 -10.00 10.95 8.38
CA GLY A 143 -11.21 10.38 8.97
C GLY A 143 -12.45 10.58 8.10
N GLU A 144 -12.42 11.54 7.19
CA GLU A 144 -13.53 11.88 6.30
C GLU A 144 -13.08 11.95 4.84
N ARG A 145 -11.97 12.61 4.58
CA ARG A 145 -11.44 12.88 3.24
C ARG A 145 -10.09 12.23 3.03
N ILE A 146 -9.78 11.94 1.78
CA ILE A 146 -8.46 11.47 1.38
C ILE A 146 -7.83 12.43 0.37
N VAL A 147 -6.55 12.72 0.54
CA VAL A 147 -5.80 13.62 -0.35
C VAL A 147 -4.44 13.03 -0.70
N GLY A 148 -4.05 13.12 -1.96
CA GLY A 148 -2.70 12.75 -2.40
C GLY A 148 -1.68 13.76 -1.89
N LEU A 149 -0.61 13.29 -1.26
CA LEU A 149 0.58 14.12 -1.07
C LEU A 149 1.22 14.28 -2.44
N ALA A 150 1.24 15.51 -2.95
CA ALA A 150 1.85 15.80 -4.23
C ALA A 150 3.29 15.29 -4.24
N SER A 151 3.58 14.35 -5.14
CA SER A 151 4.94 13.91 -5.46
C SER A 151 5.67 15.11 -6.06
N ARG A 152 6.36 15.91 -5.25
CA ARG A 152 7.26 16.92 -5.82
C ARG A 152 8.47 16.19 -6.39
N PRO A 153 8.85 16.42 -7.66
CA PRO A 153 10.07 15.87 -8.25
C PRO A 153 11.34 16.35 -7.51
#